data_AF-A0A9E3J5T4-F1
#
_entry.id   AF-A0A9E3J5T4-F1
#
_cell.length_a   1.000
_cell.length_b   1.000
_cell.length_c   1.000
_cell.angle_alpha   90.00
_cell.angle_beta   90.00
_cell.angle_gamma   90.00
#
_symmetry.space_group_name_H-M   'P 1'
#
loop_
_entity.id
_entity.type
_entity.pdbx_description
1 polymer ?
#
loop_
_entity_poly.entity_id
_entity_poly.type
_entity_poly.pdbx_seq_one_letter_code
_entity_poly.pdbx_strand_id
1 'polypeptide(L)'
;MRSSSYFALPARALLVLALTAVAVPTAHAADAPAPALAAKPYMGWSSWSMQSSKYPGLNPDGDYSYLTEANVLKQTDALAAKLKKYGYQYVNIDAGWWMDKAWKSGFDQYGRQKPDPVRFPSGMKAVADRIHAKGLKAGIYLPA
;
A
#
# COMPACT_ATOMS: atom_id res chain seq x y z
N MET A 1 -57.61 -31.82 69.26
CA MET A 1 -58.27 -31.98 67.93
C MET A 1 -57.93 -30.76 67.09
N ARG A 2 -57.33 -30.95 65.89
CA ARG A 2 -57.37 -30.06 64.69
C ARG A 2 -56.89 -28.59 64.90
N SER A 3 -56.19 -27.87 64.03
CA SER A 3 -55.71 -28.00 62.66
C SER A 3 -54.77 -26.82 62.38
N SER A 4 -53.85 -26.99 61.42
CA SER A 4 -53.33 -26.01 60.43
C SER A 4 -52.66 -24.72 60.91
N SER A 5 -51.34 -24.56 60.75
CA SER A 5 -50.60 -24.09 59.56
C SER A 5 -50.19 -22.62 59.73
N TYR A 6 -48.97 -22.23 59.34
CA TYR A 6 -48.66 -21.18 58.34
C TYR A 6 -47.17 -20.74 58.43
N PHE A 7 -46.43 -21.13 57.38
CA PHE A 7 -45.39 -20.42 56.64
C PHE A 7 -44.02 -20.06 57.25
N ALA A 8 -43.01 -20.61 56.57
CA ALA A 8 -41.60 -20.24 56.63
C ALA A 8 -41.25 -19.13 55.62
N LEU A 9 -40.21 -18.36 55.95
CA LEU A 9 -39.37 -17.62 55.00
C LEU A 9 -37.90 -17.93 55.31
N PRO A 10 -37.05 -18.24 54.31
CA PRO A 10 -35.67 -18.64 54.56
C PRO A 10 -34.73 -17.43 54.67
N ALA A 11 -33.83 -17.47 55.66
CA ALA A 11 -32.71 -16.54 55.76
C ALA A 11 -31.71 -16.81 54.62
N ARG A 12 -31.43 -15.79 53.79
CA ARG A 12 -30.42 -15.86 52.74
C ARG A 12 -29.02 -15.79 53.35
N ALA A 13 -28.26 -16.88 53.26
CA ALA A 13 -26.82 -16.87 53.46
C ALA A 13 -26.14 -16.29 52.20
N LEU A 14 -25.38 -15.20 52.36
CA LEU A 14 -24.52 -14.65 51.32
C LEU A 14 -23.17 -15.39 51.36
N LEU A 15 -22.93 -16.22 50.33
CA LEU A 15 -21.62 -16.83 50.08
C LEU A 15 -20.79 -15.85 49.25
N VAL A 16 -19.71 -15.31 49.81
CA VAL A 16 -18.73 -14.49 49.07
C VAL A 16 -17.67 -15.43 48.49
N LEU A 17 -17.71 -15.65 47.17
CA LEU A 17 -16.69 -16.42 46.45
C LEU A 17 -15.57 -15.47 46.02
N ALA A 18 -14.40 -15.55 46.66
CA ALA A 18 -13.22 -14.80 46.25
C ALA A 18 -12.61 -15.43 44.99
N LEU A 19 -12.76 -14.79 43.83
CA LEU A 19 -12.02 -15.15 42.62
C LEU A 19 -10.60 -14.60 42.69
N THR A 20 -9.62 -15.48 42.81
CA THR A 20 -8.21 -15.14 42.57
C THR A 20 -7.96 -15.11 41.06
N ALA A 21 -7.76 -13.92 40.49
CA ALA A 21 -7.35 -13.77 39.10
C ALA A 21 -5.89 -14.22 38.93
N VAL A 22 -5.66 -15.30 38.19
CA VAL A 22 -4.32 -15.70 37.75
C VAL A 22 -3.97 -14.87 36.52
N ALA A 23 -3.01 -13.96 36.65
CA ALA A 23 -2.49 -13.19 35.53
C ALA A 23 -1.63 -14.09 34.64
N VAL A 24 -2.10 -14.37 33.42
CA VAL A 24 -1.29 -15.01 32.38
C VAL A 24 -0.38 -13.94 31.76
N PRO A 25 0.94 -14.08 31.78
CA PRO A 25 1.81 -13.12 31.14
C PRO A 25 1.64 -13.23 29.62
N THR A 26 1.09 -12.18 29.00
CA THR A 26 1.08 -12.02 27.55
C THR A 26 2.51 -11.66 27.13
N ALA A 27 3.30 -12.66 26.76
CA ALA A 27 4.56 -12.42 26.06
C ALA A 27 4.23 -11.74 24.73
N HIS A 28 4.45 -10.43 24.65
CA HIS A 28 4.49 -9.74 23.36
C HIS A 28 5.68 -10.32 22.60
N ALA A 29 5.41 -10.96 21.46
CA ALA A 29 6.47 -11.25 20.50
C ALA A 29 7.17 -9.91 20.20
N ALA A 30 8.46 -9.81 20.55
CA ALA A 30 9.23 -8.62 20.23
C ALA A 30 9.26 -8.51 18.69
N ASP A 31 8.70 -7.41 18.17
CA ASP A 31 8.80 -7.10 16.75
C ASP A 31 10.28 -7.09 16.36
N ALA A 32 10.68 -7.99 15.45
CA ALA A 32 11.99 -7.92 14.85
C ALA A 32 12.13 -6.51 14.21
N PRO A 33 13.27 -5.81 14.40
CA PRO A 33 13.43 -4.48 13.84
C PRO A 33 13.20 -4.54 12.32
N ALA A 34 12.30 -3.69 11.82
CA ALA A 34 12.12 -3.54 10.39
C ALA A 34 13.48 -3.26 9.73
N PRO A 35 13.77 -3.82 8.53
CA PRO A 35 15.01 -3.53 7.85
C PRO A 35 15.20 -2.02 7.73
N ALA A 36 16.37 -1.51 8.10
CA ALA A 36 16.65 -0.08 8.01
C ALA A 36 16.45 0.40 6.55
N LEU A 37 15.44 1.26 6.34
CA LEU A 37 15.18 1.87 5.04
C LEU A 37 16.37 2.73 4.63
N ALA A 38 16.67 2.77 3.33
CA ALA A 38 17.76 3.55 2.75
C ALA A 38 19.16 3.32 3.37
N ALA A 39 19.41 2.17 4.00
CA ALA A 39 20.76 1.81 4.49
C ALA A 39 21.81 1.70 3.37
N LYS A 40 21.36 1.59 2.12
CA LYS A 40 22.13 1.71 0.88
C LYS A 40 21.35 2.59 -0.10
N PRO A 41 22.02 3.23 -1.08
CA PRO A 41 21.34 3.97 -2.14
C PRO A 41 20.26 3.11 -2.82
N TYR A 42 19.09 3.70 -3.09
CA TYR A 42 18.05 3.01 -3.83
C TYR A 42 18.49 2.76 -5.26
N MET A 43 18.36 1.52 -5.71
CA MET A 43 18.70 1.09 -7.06
C MET A 43 17.42 0.71 -7.80
N GLY A 44 17.16 1.37 -8.93
CA GLY A 44 15.92 1.17 -9.65
C GLY A 44 15.89 1.90 -10.99
N TRP A 45 14.67 2.07 -11.49
CA TRP A 45 14.36 2.83 -12.69
C TRP A 45 13.37 3.93 -12.35
N SER A 46 13.49 5.11 -12.98
CA SER A 46 12.49 6.18 -12.93
C SER A 46 12.00 6.52 -14.34
N SER A 47 10.71 6.83 -14.47
CA SER A 47 10.12 7.23 -15.76
C SER A 47 10.63 8.58 -16.29
N TRP A 48 11.17 9.46 -15.43
CA TRP A 48 11.49 10.85 -15.79
C TRP A 48 12.37 10.98 -17.02
N SER A 49 13.44 10.19 -17.12
CA SER A 49 14.37 10.27 -18.24
C SER A 49 13.72 9.92 -19.57
N MET A 50 12.71 9.05 -19.58
CA MET A 50 12.02 8.67 -20.82
C MET A 50 10.92 9.68 -21.18
N GLN A 51 10.16 10.15 -20.19
CA GLN A 51 9.11 11.16 -20.42
C GLN A 51 9.65 12.54 -20.82
N SER A 52 10.81 12.95 -20.28
CA SER A 52 11.40 14.27 -20.58
C SER A 52 12.29 14.27 -21.84
N SER A 53 12.58 13.09 -22.39
CA SER A 53 13.47 12.96 -23.54
C SER A 53 12.77 13.34 -24.85
N LYS A 54 13.55 13.95 -25.74
CA LYS A 54 13.16 14.23 -27.14
C LYS A 54 13.64 13.16 -28.11
N TYR A 55 14.18 12.05 -27.60
CA TYR A 55 14.65 10.95 -28.43
C TYR A 55 13.49 10.38 -29.28
N PRO A 56 13.70 10.15 -30.59
CA PRO A 56 12.65 9.66 -31.48
C PRO A 56 11.95 8.41 -30.95
N GLY A 57 10.61 8.44 -30.94
CA GLY A 57 9.77 7.30 -30.54
C GLY A 57 9.46 7.17 -29.04
N LEU A 58 10.04 7.99 -28.15
CA LEU A 58 9.68 7.95 -26.72
C LEU A 58 8.36 8.68 -26.42
N ASN A 59 8.11 9.80 -27.07
CA ASN A 59 6.96 10.65 -26.78
C ASN A 59 6.14 10.93 -28.06
N PRO A 60 5.55 9.88 -28.68
CA PRO A 60 4.88 10.00 -29.98
C PRO A 60 3.62 10.87 -29.95
N ASP A 61 2.99 11.01 -28.77
CA ASP A 61 1.73 11.77 -28.61
C ASP A 61 1.98 13.14 -27.95
N GLY A 62 3.15 13.73 -28.18
CA GLY A 62 3.56 14.99 -27.58
C GLY A 62 4.32 14.82 -26.27
N ASP A 63 4.74 15.93 -25.69
CA ASP A 63 5.63 15.96 -24.53
C ASP A 63 5.08 15.14 -23.35
N TYR A 64 5.97 14.36 -22.73
CA TYR A 64 5.68 13.52 -21.57
C TYR A 64 4.70 12.37 -21.80
N SER A 65 4.30 12.11 -23.06
CA SER A 65 3.38 11.02 -23.42
C SER A 65 3.94 9.61 -23.19
N TYR A 66 5.24 9.45 -22.93
CA TYR A 66 5.84 8.15 -22.59
C TYR A 66 5.18 7.52 -21.35
N LEU A 67 4.79 8.34 -20.36
CA LEU A 67 4.33 7.85 -19.07
C LEU A 67 2.89 7.32 -19.18
N THR A 68 2.79 6.01 -19.47
CA THR A 68 1.57 5.20 -19.56
C THR A 68 1.76 3.89 -18.78
N GLU A 69 0.66 3.26 -18.38
CA GLU A 69 0.63 1.94 -17.74
C GLU A 69 1.42 0.91 -18.55
N ALA A 70 1.17 0.82 -19.86
CA ALA A 70 1.84 -0.13 -20.74
C ALA A 70 3.37 0.04 -20.73
N ASN A 71 3.84 1.29 -20.80
CA ASN A 71 5.27 1.58 -20.78
C ASN A 71 5.91 1.31 -19.40
N VAL A 72 5.23 1.66 -18.31
CA VAL A 72 5.69 1.34 -16.95
C VAL A 72 5.81 -0.18 -16.75
N LEU A 73 4.81 -0.95 -17.21
CA LEU A 73 4.84 -2.41 -17.09
C LEU A 73 5.92 -3.04 -17.97
N LYS A 74 6.16 -2.49 -19.18
CA LYS A 74 7.28 -2.92 -20.03
C LYS A 74 8.64 -2.73 -19.35
N GLN A 75 8.84 -1.60 -18.68
CA GLN A 75 10.08 -1.34 -17.93
C GLN A 75 10.18 -2.20 -16.67
N THR A 76 9.04 -2.45 -16.01
CA THR A 76 8.95 -3.39 -14.88
C THR A 76 9.42 -4.79 -15.28
N ASP A 77 8.95 -5.30 -16.42
CA ASP A 77 9.36 -6.60 -16.95
C ASP A 77 10.86 -6.64 -17.31
N ALA A 78 11.36 -5.60 -17.97
CA ALA A 78 12.78 -5.48 -18.30
C ALA A 78 13.67 -5.43 -17.05
N LEU A 79 13.29 -4.63 -16.05
CA LEU A 79 13.99 -4.52 -14.78
C LEU A 79 14.03 -5.87 -14.05
N ALA A 80 12.88 -6.53 -13.93
CA ALA A 80 12.75 -7.84 -13.30
C ALA A 80 13.63 -8.90 -13.98
N ALA A 81 13.64 -8.93 -15.32
CA ALA A 81 14.36 -9.95 -16.09
C ALA A 81 15.88 -9.71 -16.14
N LYS A 82 16.33 -8.45 -16.11
CA LYS A 82 17.73 -8.11 -16.42
C LYS A 82 18.51 -7.53 -15.25
N LEU A 83 17.90 -6.66 -14.45
CA LEU A 83 18.61 -5.85 -13.46
C LEU A 83 18.29 -6.21 -12.00
N LYS A 84 17.16 -6.86 -11.74
CA LYS A 84 16.76 -7.26 -10.38
C LYS A 84 17.80 -8.11 -9.67
N LYS A 85 18.45 -9.05 -10.38
CA LYS A 85 19.52 -9.89 -9.81
C LYS A 85 20.77 -9.12 -9.37
N TYR A 86 20.93 -7.87 -9.83
CA TYR A 86 21.99 -6.96 -9.45
C TYR A 86 21.54 -5.93 -8.39
N GLY A 87 20.37 -6.11 -7.78
CA GLY A 87 19.88 -5.26 -6.70
C GLY A 87 18.97 -4.10 -7.14
N TYR A 88 18.65 -3.96 -8.43
CA TYR A 88 17.70 -2.95 -8.89
C TYR A 88 16.27 -3.40 -8.60
N GLN A 89 15.65 -2.81 -7.58
CA GLN A 89 14.38 -3.28 -7.02
C GLN A 89 13.26 -2.26 -7.09
N TYR A 90 13.53 -1.00 -7.42
CA TYR A 90 12.53 0.07 -7.38
C TYR A 90 12.08 0.46 -8.79
N VAL A 91 10.77 0.55 -9.00
CA VAL A 91 10.13 1.12 -10.19
C VAL A 91 9.47 2.42 -9.77
N ASN A 92 10.10 3.55 -10.06
CA ASN A 92 9.64 4.88 -9.70
C ASN A 92 8.82 5.51 -10.84
N ILE A 93 7.57 5.82 -10.55
CA ILE A 93 6.63 6.48 -11.47
C ILE A 93 6.67 7.97 -11.15
N ASP A 94 7.25 8.75 -12.06
CA ASP A 94 7.57 10.16 -11.84
C ASP A 94 6.36 11.10 -12.09
N ALA A 95 6.60 12.40 -12.12
CA ALA A 95 5.55 13.42 -12.14
C ALA A 95 4.60 13.30 -13.34
N GLY A 96 3.33 13.63 -13.09
CA GLY A 96 2.28 13.73 -14.11
C GLY A 96 1.38 12.50 -14.25
N TRP A 97 1.51 11.46 -13.40
CA TRP A 97 0.65 10.27 -13.46
C TRP A 97 -0.85 10.57 -13.19
N TRP A 98 -1.14 11.68 -12.50
CA TRP A 98 -2.50 12.17 -12.20
C TRP A 98 -3.00 13.26 -13.15
N MET A 99 -2.24 13.53 -14.21
CA MET A 99 -2.54 14.55 -15.19
C MET A 99 -2.87 13.93 -16.55
N ASP A 100 -3.85 14.49 -17.24
CA ASP A 100 -4.14 14.13 -18.61
C ASP A 100 -3.05 14.64 -19.58
N LYS A 101 -3.18 14.33 -20.88
CA LYS A 101 -2.22 14.78 -21.91
C LYS A 101 -2.19 16.29 -22.11
N ALA A 102 -3.20 17.02 -21.62
CA ALA A 102 -3.26 18.48 -21.63
C ALA A 102 -2.78 19.10 -20.29
N TRP A 103 -2.13 18.30 -19.43
CA TRP A 103 -1.61 18.72 -18.13
C TRP A 103 -2.68 19.20 -17.13
N LYS A 104 -3.93 18.76 -17.31
CA LYS A 104 -5.00 19.01 -16.34
C LYS A 104 -4.95 17.96 -15.23
N SER A 105 -4.91 18.41 -13.98
CA SER A 105 -4.88 17.53 -12.81
C SER A 105 -6.25 16.93 -12.51
N GLY A 106 -6.28 15.64 -12.14
CA GLY A 106 -7.44 14.96 -11.59
C GLY A 106 -7.29 14.69 -10.09
N PHE A 107 -8.34 14.98 -9.33
CA PHE A 107 -8.43 14.69 -7.90
C PHE A 107 -9.76 14.01 -7.58
N ASP A 108 -9.79 13.22 -6.50
CA ASP A 108 -11.03 12.72 -5.93
C ASP A 108 -11.65 13.72 -4.93
N GLN A 109 -12.81 13.36 -4.37
CA GLN A 109 -13.55 14.18 -3.41
C GLN A 109 -12.78 14.48 -2.10
N TYR A 110 -11.69 13.76 -1.83
CA TYR A 110 -10.83 13.95 -0.66
C TYR A 110 -9.55 14.72 -1.00
N GLY A 111 -9.45 15.26 -2.21
CA GLY A 111 -8.27 15.99 -2.68
C GLY A 111 -7.08 15.08 -3.00
N ARG A 112 -7.28 13.76 -3.12
CA ARG A 112 -6.21 12.82 -3.48
C ARG A 112 -6.08 12.75 -5.00
N GLN A 113 -4.86 12.68 -5.51
CA GLN A 113 -4.61 12.54 -6.94
C GLN A 113 -5.31 11.30 -7.50
N LYS A 114 -6.02 11.49 -8.62
CA LYS A 114 -6.65 10.40 -9.38
C LYS A 114 -5.81 10.14 -10.64
N PRO A 115 -5.47 8.88 -10.96
CA PRO A 115 -4.75 8.59 -12.20
C PRO A 115 -5.57 9.01 -13.42
N ASP A 116 -4.90 9.49 -14.45
CA ASP A 116 -5.55 9.71 -15.74
C ASP A 116 -6.02 8.36 -16.33
N PRO A 117 -7.33 8.17 -16.61
CA PRO A 117 -7.87 6.88 -17.03
C PRO A 117 -7.46 6.48 -18.45
N VAL A 118 -6.94 7.40 -19.27
CA VAL A 118 -6.45 7.09 -20.62
C VAL A 118 -5.03 6.52 -20.54
N ARG A 119 -4.18 7.12 -19.70
CA ARG A 119 -2.78 6.71 -19.51
C ARG A 119 -2.65 5.51 -18.57
N PHE A 120 -3.52 5.40 -17.58
CA PHE A 120 -3.54 4.35 -16.55
C PHE A 120 -4.95 3.73 -16.42
N PRO A 121 -5.43 3.00 -17.44
CA PRO A 121 -6.79 2.48 -17.49
C PRO A 121 -7.13 1.51 -16.36
N SER A 122 -6.15 0.78 -15.82
CA SER A 122 -6.36 -0.12 -14.69
C SER A 122 -6.19 0.58 -13.33
N GLY A 123 -5.76 1.85 -13.33
CA GLY A 123 -5.43 2.64 -12.15
C GLY A 123 -4.13 2.20 -11.45
N MET A 124 -3.65 3.06 -10.55
CA MET A 124 -2.32 2.88 -9.91
C MET A 124 -2.23 1.65 -9.01
N LYS A 125 -3.34 1.19 -8.41
CA LYS A 125 -3.34 -0.03 -7.60
C LYS A 125 -2.94 -1.24 -8.44
N ALA A 126 -3.55 -1.41 -9.62
CA ALA A 126 -3.24 -2.52 -10.51
C ALA A 126 -1.78 -2.46 -10.99
N VAL A 127 -1.27 -1.27 -11.29
CA VAL A 127 0.15 -1.07 -11.64
C VAL A 127 1.08 -1.49 -10.49
N ALA A 128 0.80 -1.05 -9.27
CA ALA A 128 1.57 -1.43 -8.09
C ALA A 128 1.52 -2.95 -7.84
N ASP A 129 0.34 -3.57 -7.95
CA ASP A 129 0.18 -5.02 -7.79
C ASP A 129 1.02 -5.79 -8.83
N ARG A 130 1.08 -5.31 -10.08
CA ARG A 130 1.90 -5.92 -11.15
C ARG A 130 3.41 -5.75 -10.90
N ILE A 131 3.84 -4.61 -10.36
CA ILE A 131 5.22 -4.39 -9.92
C ILE A 131 5.57 -5.35 -8.78
N HIS A 132 4.71 -5.47 -7.77
CA HIS A 132 4.92 -6.35 -6.63
C HIS A 132 4.92 -7.83 -7.03
N ALA A 133 4.10 -8.25 -8.00
CA ALA A 133 4.09 -9.61 -8.52
C ALA A 133 5.43 -10.02 -9.16
N LYS A 134 6.26 -9.06 -9.58
CA LYS A 134 7.63 -9.30 -10.07
C LYS A 134 8.67 -9.30 -8.95
N GLY A 135 8.24 -9.15 -7.69
CA GLY A 135 9.09 -8.97 -6.51
C GLY A 135 9.92 -7.68 -6.57
N LEU A 136 9.38 -6.65 -7.20
CA LEU A 136 9.92 -5.28 -7.23
C LEU A 136 9.10 -4.40 -6.28
N LYS A 137 9.55 -3.16 -6.04
CA LYS A 137 8.90 -2.16 -5.17
C LYS A 137 8.41 -0.99 -6.02
N ALA A 138 7.17 -0.56 -5.81
CA ALA A 138 6.61 0.60 -6.50
C ALA A 138 6.97 1.90 -5.76
N GLY A 139 7.42 2.91 -6.52
CA GLY A 139 7.58 4.30 -6.08
C GLY A 139 6.67 5.21 -6.89
N ILE A 140 6.20 6.30 -6.29
CA ILE A 140 5.28 7.24 -6.92
C ILE A 140 5.64 8.67 -6.53
N TYR A 141 5.64 9.57 -7.50
CA TYR A 141 5.83 11.00 -7.27
C TYR A 141 4.54 11.63 -6.72
N LEU A 142 4.69 12.53 -5.74
CA LEU A 142 3.64 13.44 -5.28
C LEU A 142 4.20 14.87 -5.30
N PRO A 143 3.49 15.86 -5.87
CA PRO A 143 3.86 17.26 -5.72
C PRO A 143 3.68 17.69 -4.25
N ALA A 144 4.52 18.62 -3.81
CA ALA A 144 4.44 19.23 -2.48
C ALA A 144 3.26 20.21 -2.37
#